data_AF-A0A7V7D838-F1
#
_entry.id   AF-A0A7V7D838-F1
#
_cell.length_a   1.000
_cell.length_b   1.000
_cell.length_c   1.000
_cell.angle_alpha   90.00
_cell.angle_beta   90.00
_cell.angle_gamma   90.00
#
_symmetry.space_group_name_H-M   'P 1'
#
loop_
_entity.id
_entity.type
_entity.pdbx_description
1 polymer ?
#
loop_
_entity_poly.entity_id
_entity_poly.type
_entity_poly.pdbx_seq_one_letter_code
_entity_poly.pdbx_strand_id
1 'polypeptide(L)'
;VLNDFYGPFKQSLDIATRQMKHAKAEVTPSEYKCPKCGRPLVYRFGKNGKFLSCSAYPDCKFRAPCDKEGKMLEEKVSEHKCHVCGKPMVHKNGRFGPFLGCSGYPDCKTVLNIDKDGNVLPPKPPPEPTGLKCYKCKDGELVIRQSKKGPFLGCNKFPKCRTIISIKQLDHLKQLQAEGNWPPKTWEEADQILGRKKAKKAKAAK
;
A
#
# COMPACT_ATOMS: atom_id res chain seq x y z
N VAL A 1 -27.55 16.83 -24.03
CA VAL A 1 -26.20 16.57 -23.45
C VAL A 1 -26.02 15.11 -23.02
N LEU A 2 -26.81 14.56 -22.08
CA LEU A 2 -26.66 13.16 -21.65
C LEU A 2 -27.02 12.15 -22.76
N ASN A 3 -28.16 12.35 -23.44
CA ASN A 3 -28.59 11.43 -24.50
C ASN A 3 -27.65 11.44 -25.73
N ASP A 4 -27.10 12.61 -26.07
CA ASP A 4 -26.17 12.78 -27.20
C ASP A 4 -24.82 12.07 -26.97
N PHE A 5 -24.40 11.91 -25.71
CA PHE A 5 -23.20 11.17 -25.34
C PHE A 5 -23.46 9.66 -25.25
N TYR A 6 -24.56 9.25 -24.62
CA TYR A 6 -24.82 7.84 -24.31
C TYR A 6 -25.16 6.99 -25.55
N GLY A 7 -25.84 7.56 -26.55
CA GLY A 7 -26.15 6.86 -27.81
C GLY A 7 -24.90 6.32 -28.53
N PRO A 8 -23.97 7.19 -28.98
CA PRO A 8 -22.74 6.75 -29.66
C PRO A 8 -21.80 5.97 -28.74
N PHE A 9 -21.75 6.29 -27.44
CA PHE A 9 -20.95 5.55 -26.47
C PHE A 9 -21.42 4.09 -26.33
N LYS A 10 -22.73 3.85 -26.27
CA LYS A 10 -23.29 2.49 -26.17
C LYS A 10 -22.93 1.64 -27.40
N GLN A 11 -23.07 2.20 -28.60
CA GLN A 11 -22.68 1.52 -29.83
C GLN A 11 -21.18 1.19 -29.83
N SER A 12 -20.34 2.14 -29.42
CA SER A 12 -18.89 1.94 -29.29
C SER A 12 -18.54 0.85 -28.27
N LEU A 13 -19.26 0.80 -27.15
CA LEU A 13 -19.10 -0.22 -26.11
C LEU A 13 -19.50 -1.62 -26.61
N ASP A 14 -20.61 -1.73 -27.35
CA ASP A 14 -21.08 -2.99 -27.93
C ASP A 14 -20.10 -3.53 -28.97
N ILE A 15 -19.56 -2.65 -29.82
CA ILE A 15 -18.51 -2.99 -30.79
C ILE A 15 -17.26 -3.47 -30.06
N ALA A 16 -16.79 -2.72 -29.05
CA ALA A 16 -15.61 -3.08 -28.27
C ALA A 16 -15.76 -4.43 -27.56
N THR A 17 -16.93 -4.70 -26.99
CA THR A 17 -17.21 -5.96 -26.26
C THR A 17 -17.20 -7.17 -27.19
N ARG A 18 -17.65 -7.03 -28.43
CA ARG A 18 -17.72 -8.13 -29.41
C ARG A 18 -16.40 -8.36 -30.14
N GLN A 19 -15.68 -7.29 -30.50
CA GLN A 19 -14.53 -7.37 -31.40
C GLN A 19 -13.18 -7.35 -30.69
N MET A 20 -13.07 -6.66 -29.54
CA MET A 20 -11.78 -6.53 -28.87
C MET A 20 -11.51 -7.78 -28.03
N LYS A 21 -10.46 -8.53 -28.41
CA LYS A 21 -9.88 -9.54 -27.52
C LYS A 21 -9.40 -8.83 -26.26
N HIS A 22 -9.69 -9.39 -25.09
CA HIS A 22 -9.16 -8.86 -23.84
C HIS A 22 -7.63 -8.75 -23.95
N ALA A 23 -7.07 -7.55 -23.87
CA ALA A 23 -5.61 -7.33 -23.90
C ALA A 23 -4.84 -8.16 -22.86
N LYS A 24 -5.53 -8.64 -21.80
CA LYS A 24 -4.99 -9.56 -20.80
C LYS A 24 -4.76 -11.00 -21.30
N ALA A 25 -5.28 -11.35 -22.48
CA ALA A 25 -5.25 -12.68 -23.07
C ALA A 25 -4.16 -12.84 -24.14
N GLU A 26 -3.37 -11.81 -24.44
CA GLU A 26 -2.16 -11.99 -25.24
C GLU A 26 -1.17 -12.82 -24.44
N VAL A 27 -0.93 -14.05 -24.90
CA VAL A 27 0.01 -15.02 -24.35
C VAL A 27 1.18 -15.10 -25.31
N THR A 28 1.92 -14.00 -25.49
CA THR A 28 3.14 -14.03 -26.31
C THR A 28 4.14 -14.98 -25.62
N PRO A 29 4.62 -16.04 -26.29
CA PRO A 29 5.66 -16.90 -25.75
C PRO A 29 6.92 -16.07 -25.48
N SER A 30 7.56 -16.30 -24.34
CA SER A 30 8.88 -15.75 -24.07
C SER A 30 9.94 -16.83 -24.21
N GLU A 31 11.19 -16.41 -24.36
CA GLU A 31 12.35 -17.31 -24.44
C GLU A 31 12.73 -17.91 -23.07
N TYR A 32 12.14 -17.39 -21.98
CA TYR A 32 12.50 -17.78 -20.62
C TYR A 32 11.72 -19.00 -20.13
N LYS A 33 12.41 -19.89 -19.41
CA LYS A 33 11.82 -21.03 -18.71
C LYS A 33 11.51 -20.69 -17.26
N CYS A 34 10.44 -21.27 -16.73
CA CYS A 34 10.05 -21.06 -15.34
C CYS A 34 11.03 -21.79 -14.39
N PRO A 35 11.62 -21.10 -13.39
CA PRO A 35 12.57 -21.72 -12.46
C PRO A 35 11.91 -22.72 -11.49
N LYS A 36 10.56 -22.72 -11.37
CA LYS A 36 9.83 -23.63 -10.48
C LYS A 36 9.40 -24.94 -11.15
N CYS A 37 9.09 -24.92 -12.44
CA CYS A 37 8.50 -26.09 -13.13
C CYS A 37 9.08 -26.36 -14.53
N GLY A 38 10.03 -25.56 -15.01
CA GLY A 38 10.69 -25.73 -16.32
C GLY A 38 9.85 -25.35 -17.54
N ARG A 39 8.53 -25.17 -17.41
CA ARG A 39 7.62 -24.77 -18.50
C ARG A 39 7.92 -23.35 -19.02
N PRO A 40 7.60 -23.02 -20.29
CA PRO A 40 7.87 -21.70 -20.84
C PRO A 40 7.08 -20.62 -20.10
N LEU A 41 7.71 -19.46 -19.96
CA LEU A 41 7.07 -18.25 -19.47
C LEU A 41 6.38 -17.53 -20.64
N VAL A 42 5.31 -16.82 -20.31
CA VAL A 42 4.49 -16.07 -21.25
C VAL A 42 4.33 -14.66 -20.74
N TYR A 43 4.32 -13.69 -21.66
CA TYR A 43 4.03 -12.33 -21.30
C TYR A 43 2.55 -12.15 -21.02
N ARG A 44 2.22 -11.41 -19.96
CA ARG A 44 0.84 -11.02 -19.62
C ARG A 44 0.81 -9.56 -19.18
N PHE A 45 -0.32 -8.91 -19.36
CA PHE A 45 -0.52 -7.51 -18.96
C PHE A 45 -1.30 -7.40 -17.65
N GLY A 46 -0.75 -6.63 -16.71
CA GLY A 46 -1.36 -6.31 -15.42
C GLY A 46 -1.48 -4.80 -15.20
N LYS A 47 -1.96 -4.40 -14.01
CA LYS A 47 -2.09 -2.97 -13.64
C LYS A 47 -0.74 -2.23 -13.67
N ASN A 48 0.35 -2.94 -13.39
CA ASN A 48 1.71 -2.37 -13.31
C ASN A 48 2.50 -2.58 -14.62
N GLY A 49 1.84 -2.95 -15.72
CA GLY A 49 2.48 -3.19 -17.02
C GLY A 49 2.59 -4.68 -17.40
N LYS A 50 3.43 -4.95 -18.40
CA LYS A 50 3.75 -6.30 -18.90
C LYS A 50 4.62 -7.03 -17.86
N PHE A 51 4.38 -8.33 -17.67
CA PHE A 51 5.18 -9.18 -16.80
C PHE A 51 5.23 -10.61 -17.34
N LEU A 52 6.19 -11.41 -16.88
CA LEU A 52 6.34 -12.82 -17.24
C LEU A 52 5.59 -13.71 -16.24
N SER A 53 4.78 -14.64 -16.76
CA SER A 53 3.99 -15.60 -15.99
C SER A 53 4.28 -17.02 -16.48
N CYS A 54 4.16 -18.03 -15.63
CA CYS A 54 4.16 -19.41 -16.11
C CYS A 54 2.98 -19.69 -17.04
N SER A 55 3.22 -20.43 -18.13
CA SER A 55 2.20 -20.96 -19.03
C SER A 55 1.21 -21.89 -18.31
N ALA A 56 1.67 -22.59 -17.27
CA ALA A 56 0.88 -23.51 -16.46
C ALA A 56 0.09 -22.87 -15.32
N TYR A 57 -0.22 -21.58 -15.39
CA TYR A 57 -1.13 -20.97 -14.43
C TYR A 57 -2.55 -21.54 -14.63
N PRO A 58 -3.28 -22.02 -13.60
CA PRO A 58 -3.12 -21.72 -12.17
C PRO A 58 -2.22 -22.66 -11.35
N ASP A 59 -1.78 -23.78 -11.91
CA ASP A 59 -0.97 -24.81 -11.20
C ASP A 59 0.39 -24.24 -10.76
N CYS A 60 1.04 -23.46 -11.62
CA CYS A 60 2.26 -22.74 -11.29
C CYS A 60 2.00 -21.23 -11.19
N LYS A 61 2.10 -20.68 -9.96
CA LYS A 61 1.88 -19.25 -9.65
C LYS A 61 3.13 -18.38 -9.76
N PHE A 62 4.18 -18.83 -10.46
CA PHE A 62 5.40 -18.05 -10.64
C PHE A 62 5.15 -16.82 -11.54
N ARG A 63 5.70 -15.67 -11.12
CA ARG A 63 5.74 -14.43 -11.89
C ARG A 63 7.08 -13.73 -11.71
N ALA A 64 7.54 -13.09 -12.78
CA ALA A 64 8.71 -12.23 -12.78
C ALA A 64 8.41 -10.90 -13.49
N PRO A 65 8.96 -9.77 -13.01
CA PRO A 65 8.91 -8.51 -13.75
C PRO A 65 9.75 -8.58 -15.02
N CYS A 66 9.38 -7.80 -16.04
CA CYS A 66 10.17 -7.61 -17.25
C CYS A 66 10.36 -6.12 -17.55
N ASP A 67 11.47 -5.79 -18.22
CA ASP A 67 11.74 -4.43 -18.69
C ASP A 67 10.89 -4.04 -19.91
N LYS A 68 11.00 -2.79 -20.38
CA LYS A 68 10.29 -2.30 -21.57
C LYS A 68 10.58 -3.12 -22.83
N GLU A 69 11.79 -3.68 -22.92
CA GLU A 69 12.27 -4.53 -24.01
C GLU A 69 11.83 -6.00 -23.86
N GLY A 70 11.16 -6.37 -22.76
CA GLY A 70 10.71 -7.73 -22.50
C GLY A 70 11.74 -8.62 -21.80
N LYS A 71 12.96 -8.15 -21.56
CA LYS A 71 13.97 -8.91 -20.81
C LYS A 71 13.49 -9.20 -19.39
N MET A 72 13.70 -10.43 -18.91
CA MET A 72 13.46 -10.78 -17.50
C MET A 72 14.43 -10.00 -16.62
N LEU A 73 13.90 -9.25 -15.64
CA LEU A 73 14.74 -8.54 -14.69
C LEU A 73 15.26 -9.53 -13.65
N GLU A 74 16.58 -9.70 -13.60
CA GLU A 74 17.23 -10.52 -12.58
C GLU A 74 17.22 -9.83 -11.21
N GLU A 75 16.96 -10.64 -10.18
CA GLU A 75 16.95 -10.19 -8.79
C GLU A 75 18.39 -9.93 -8.32
N LYS A 76 18.77 -8.65 -8.19
CA LYS A 76 20.09 -8.27 -7.63
C LYS A 76 20.15 -8.65 -6.16
N VAL A 77 21.01 -9.61 -5.82
CA VAL A 77 21.28 -10.03 -4.44
C VAL A 77 22.16 -8.98 -3.77
N SER A 78 21.79 -8.58 -2.56
CA SER A 78 22.59 -7.67 -1.74
C SER A 78 23.50 -8.44 -0.79
N GLU A 79 24.58 -7.78 -0.35
CA GLU A 79 25.50 -8.32 0.66
C GLU A 79 24.85 -8.42 2.05
N HIS A 80 23.76 -7.70 2.27
CA HIS A 80 23.09 -7.65 3.58
C HIS A 80 22.27 -8.90 3.86
N LYS A 81 22.52 -9.50 5.02
CA LYS A 81 21.78 -10.67 5.53
C LYS A 81 20.56 -10.23 6.34
N CYS A 82 19.51 -11.05 6.31
CA CYS A 82 18.33 -10.83 7.12
C CYS A 82 18.62 -11.06 8.62
N HIS A 83 18.25 -10.09 9.48
CA HIS A 83 18.41 -10.19 10.93
C HIS A 83 17.54 -11.28 11.60
N VAL A 84 16.50 -11.78 10.94
CA VAL A 84 15.58 -12.79 11.49
C VAL A 84 15.99 -14.21 11.10
N CYS A 85 16.47 -14.42 9.87
CA CYS A 85 16.73 -15.76 9.34
C CYS A 85 18.13 -15.97 8.74
N GLY A 86 18.97 -14.93 8.68
CA GLY A 86 20.34 -15.01 8.15
C GLY A 86 20.47 -15.16 6.62
N LYS A 87 19.36 -15.40 5.90
CA LYS A 87 19.36 -15.52 4.43
C LYS A 87 19.74 -14.19 3.74
N PRO A 88 20.33 -14.24 2.52
CA PRO A 88 20.66 -13.02 1.78
C PRO A 88 19.39 -12.26 1.40
N MET A 89 19.52 -10.94 1.29
CA MET A 89 18.42 -10.06 0.88
C MET A 89 18.56 -9.66 -0.58
N VAL A 90 17.45 -9.25 -1.19
CA VAL A 90 17.32 -8.98 -2.63
C VAL A 90 16.76 -7.57 -2.83
N HIS A 91 17.33 -6.81 -3.75
CA HIS A 91 16.80 -5.50 -4.14
C HIS A 91 15.48 -5.65 -4.89
N LYS A 92 14.42 -5.05 -4.33
CA LYS A 92 13.08 -5.04 -4.91
C LYS A 92 12.53 -3.62 -4.95
N ASN A 93 11.70 -3.36 -5.95
CA ASN A 93 11.05 -2.06 -6.12
C ASN A 93 9.59 -2.16 -5.70
N GLY A 94 9.19 -1.31 -4.75
CA GLY A 94 7.82 -1.22 -4.25
C GLY A 94 7.17 0.12 -4.57
N ARG A 95 5.93 0.29 -4.09
CA ARG A 95 5.20 1.57 -4.19
C ARG A 95 5.92 2.73 -3.47
N PHE A 96 6.63 2.42 -2.39
CA PHE A 96 7.25 3.41 -1.51
C PHE A 96 8.74 3.64 -1.82
N GLY A 97 9.27 3.04 -2.89
CA GLY A 97 10.67 3.09 -3.25
C GLY A 97 11.34 1.70 -3.29
N PRO A 98 12.65 1.66 -3.56
CA PRO A 98 13.45 0.45 -3.47
C PRO A 98 13.58 -0.03 -2.02
N PHE A 99 13.61 -1.33 -1.82
CA PHE A 99 13.78 -1.98 -0.52
C PHE A 99 14.52 -3.31 -0.67
N LEU A 100 15.08 -3.83 0.42
CA LEU A 100 15.64 -5.17 0.49
C LEU A 100 14.59 -6.14 1.02
N GLY A 101 14.24 -7.14 0.22
CA GLY A 101 13.36 -8.24 0.62
C GLY A 101 14.17 -9.49 0.95
N CYS A 102 13.80 -10.25 1.98
CA CYS A 102 14.42 -11.54 2.24
C CYS A 102 14.21 -12.52 1.08
N SER A 103 15.27 -13.25 0.68
CA SER A 103 15.19 -14.34 -0.32
C SER A 103 14.29 -15.50 0.13
N GLY A 104 14.10 -15.68 1.44
CA GLY A 104 13.25 -16.72 2.03
C GLY A 104 11.75 -16.43 1.99
N TYR A 105 11.27 -15.52 1.15
CA TYR A 105 9.84 -15.28 0.97
C TYR A 105 9.18 -16.51 0.29
N PRO A 106 8.04 -17.03 0.80
CA PRO A 106 7.07 -16.42 1.70
C PRO A 106 7.28 -16.67 3.20
N ASP A 107 8.21 -17.52 3.58
CA ASP A 107 8.43 -17.97 4.97
C ASP A 107 8.95 -16.81 5.85
N CYS A 108 9.89 -16.03 5.32
CA CYS A 108 10.38 -14.81 5.96
C CYS A 108 9.87 -13.57 5.20
N LYS A 109 9.00 -12.78 5.84
CA LYS A 109 8.42 -11.54 5.29
C LYS A 109 9.19 -10.27 5.66
N THR A 110 10.39 -10.42 6.21
CA THR A 110 11.23 -9.32 6.65
C THR A 110 11.68 -8.47 5.47
N VAL A 111 11.52 -7.16 5.62
CA VAL A 111 11.91 -6.13 4.65
C VAL A 111 12.78 -5.10 5.36
N LEU A 112 13.84 -4.66 4.70
CA LEU A 112 14.65 -3.51 5.14
C LEU A 112 14.55 -2.38 4.12
N ASN A 113 14.41 -1.16 4.61
CA ASN A 113 14.34 0.01 3.74
C ASN A 113 15.76 0.48 3.37
N ILE A 114 15.90 1.09 2.20
CA ILE A 114 17.17 1.62 1.71
C ILE A 114 17.03 3.13 1.52
N ASP A 115 18.09 3.88 1.84
CA ASP A 115 18.21 5.31 1.53
C ASP A 115 18.50 5.55 0.04
N LYS A 116 18.53 6.84 -0.36
CA LYS A 116 18.88 7.24 -1.73
C LYS A 116 20.30 6.78 -2.12
N ASP A 117 21.20 6.71 -1.15
CA ASP A 117 22.62 6.36 -1.34
C ASP A 117 22.86 4.84 -1.31
N GLY A 118 21.81 4.02 -1.18
CA GLY A 118 21.94 2.55 -1.20
C GLY A 118 22.21 1.92 0.17
N ASN A 119 22.32 2.71 1.23
CA ASN A 119 22.56 2.21 2.59
C ASN A 119 21.27 1.68 3.25
N VAL A 120 21.41 0.62 4.05
CA VAL A 120 20.29 0.01 4.78
C VAL A 120 19.93 0.84 5.99
N LEU A 121 18.67 1.25 6.06
CA LEU A 121 18.13 1.93 7.23
C LEU A 121 17.80 0.92 8.33
N PRO A 122 18.12 1.23 9.60
CA PRO A 122 17.67 0.42 10.72
C PRO A 122 16.13 0.37 10.78
N PRO A 123 15.56 -0.72 11.32
CA PRO A 123 14.12 -0.82 11.49
C PRO A 123 13.63 0.32 12.39
N LYS A 124 12.55 0.99 11.97
CA LYS A 124 11.96 2.06 12.78
C LYS A 124 11.45 1.46 14.09
N PRO A 125 11.71 2.10 15.24
CA PRO A 125 11.19 1.62 16.51
C PRO A 125 9.66 1.56 16.46
N PRO A 126 9.04 0.59 17.16
CA PRO A 126 7.60 0.50 17.22
C PRO A 126 7.01 1.77 17.85
N PRO A 127 5.84 2.23 17.39
CA PRO A 127 5.22 3.43 17.94
C PRO A 127 4.75 3.19 19.37
N GLU A 128 5.03 4.15 20.25
CA GLU A 128 4.65 4.07 21.67
C GLU A 128 3.13 4.23 21.83
N PRO A 129 2.46 3.31 22.57
CA PRO A 129 1.04 3.42 22.86
C PRO A 129 0.79 4.48 23.93
N THR A 130 -0.22 5.34 23.72
CA THR A 130 -0.61 6.34 24.73
C THR A 130 -1.75 5.88 25.64
N GLY A 131 -2.33 4.71 25.37
CA GLY A 131 -3.54 4.22 26.01
C GLY A 131 -4.81 5.00 25.65
N LEU A 132 -4.71 5.99 24.75
CA LEU A 132 -5.86 6.82 24.38
C LEU A 132 -6.75 6.11 23.36
N LYS A 133 -8.05 5.99 23.63
CA LYS A 133 -8.99 5.41 22.64
C LYS A 133 -9.17 6.34 21.44
N CYS A 134 -9.35 5.78 20.26
CA CYS A 134 -9.59 6.55 19.05
C CYS A 134 -11.07 6.90 18.92
N TYR A 135 -11.43 8.19 18.87
CA TYR A 135 -12.82 8.63 18.73
C TYR A 135 -13.54 8.13 17.46
N LYS A 136 -12.80 7.94 16.35
CA LYS A 136 -13.40 7.55 15.06
C LYS A 136 -13.79 6.07 15.00
N CYS A 137 -12.94 5.20 15.52
CA CYS A 137 -13.15 3.75 15.44
C CYS A 137 -13.54 3.10 16.77
N LYS A 138 -13.39 3.80 17.90
CA LYS A 138 -13.70 3.40 19.29
C LYS A 138 -12.94 2.17 19.82
N ASP A 139 -12.52 1.28 18.93
CA ASP A 139 -11.79 0.06 19.24
C ASP A 139 -10.27 0.21 19.14
N GLY A 140 -9.79 1.20 18.39
CA GLY A 140 -8.36 1.42 18.16
C GLY A 140 -7.78 2.36 19.21
N GLU A 141 -6.48 2.25 19.43
CA GLU A 141 -5.74 3.15 20.31
C GLU A 141 -4.92 4.15 19.50
N LEU A 142 -4.70 5.33 20.07
CA LEU A 142 -3.78 6.33 19.54
C LEU A 142 -2.37 5.97 19.99
N VAL A 143 -1.45 6.01 19.04
CA VAL A 143 -0.02 5.75 19.23
C VAL A 143 0.78 6.94 18.73
N ILE A 144 1.92 7.21 19.34
CA ILE A 144 2.82 8.28 18.90
C ILE A 144 3.60 7.78 17.69
N ARG A 145 3.49 8.50 16.57
CA ARG A 145 4.22 8.21 15.33
C ARG A 145 5.08 9.40 14.96
N GLN A 146 6.24 9.13 14.38
CA GLN A 146 7.14 10.16 13.87
C GLN A 146 6.86 10.45 12.39
N SER A 147 6.82 11.75 12.04
CA SER A 147 6.78 12.23 10.65
C SER A 147 7.94 13.19 10.38
N LYS A 148 8.11 13.61 9.12
CA LYS A 148 9.05 14.69 8.76
C LYS A 148 8.77 16.01 9.47
N LYS A 149 7.51 16.29 9.85
CA LYS A 149 7.10 17.53 10.52
C LYS A 149 7.08 17.42 12.05
N GLY A 150 7.59 16.31 12.60
CA GLY A 150 7.54 16.01 14.04
C GLY A 150 6.54 14.90 14.40
N PRO A 151 6.44 14.58 15.70
CA PRO A 151 5.60 13.51 16.20
C PRO A 151 4.11 13.87 16.23
N PHE A 152 3.26 12.88 16.00
CA PHE A 152 1.80 13.03 15.99
C PHE A 152 1.11 11.79 16.56
N LEU A 153 -0.13 11.95 17.01
CA LEU A 153 -0.95 10.85 17.48
C LEU A 153 -1.72 10.23 16.30
N GLY A 154 -1.51 8.95 16.04
CA GLY A 154 -2.18 8.22 14.97
C GLY A 154 -2.86 6.95 15.48
N CYS A 155 -3.98 6.55 14.89
CA CYS A 155 -4.64 5.30 15.27
C CYS A 155 -3.78 4.07 14.89
N ASN A 156 -3.74 3.05 15.77
CA ASN A 156 -3.05 1.79 15.55
C ASN A 156 -3.63 0.97 14.38
N LYS A 157 -4.95 1.03 14.13
CA LYS A 157 -5.65 0.32 13.03
C LYS A 157 -5.42 0.92 11.64
N PHE A 158 -4.32 1.63 11.41
CA PHE A 158 -3.89 2.04 10.07
C PHE A 158 -3.60 0.79 9.22
N PRO A 159 -4.08 0.68 7.97
CA PRO A 159 -4.62 1.74 7.10
C PRO A 159 -6.14 1.92 7.13
N LYS A 160 -6.89 1.10 7.90
CA LYS A 160 -8.37 1.14 7.97
C LYS A 160 -8.86 2.41 8.66
N CYS A 161 -8.21 2.81 9.75
CA CYS A 161 -8.47 4.07 10.43
C CYS A 161 -7.30 5.05 10.19
N ARG A 162 -7.60 6.22 9.61
CA ARG A 162 -6.62 7.29 9.29
C ARG A 162 -6.72 8.50 10.21
N THR A 163 -7.21 8.29 11.44
CA THR A 163 -7.29 9.37 12.44
C THR A 163 -5.89 9.83 12.82
N ILE A 164 -5.69 11.15 12.75
CA ILE A 164 -4.45 11.84 13.12
C ILE A 164 -4.87 12.96 14.08
N ILE A 165 -4.15 13.13 15.18
CA ILE A 165 -4.34 14.20 16.17
C ILE A 165 -2.98 14.85 16.46
N SER A 166 -3.00 16.14 16.79
CA SER A 166 -1.79 16.88 17.16
C SER A 166 -1.25 16.38 18.50
N ILE A 167 0.06 16.23 18.62
CA ILE A 167 0.70 15.79 19.88
C ILE A 167 0.45 16.78 21.03
N LYS A 168 0.25 18.07 20.73
CA LYS A 168 -0.03 19.12 21.75
C LYS A 168 -1.27 18.84 22.59
N GLN A 169 -2.20 18.02 22.08
CA GLN A 169 -3.44 17.67 22.77
C GLN A 169 -3.31 16.41 23.62
N LEU A 170 -2.12 15.81 23.72
CA LEU A 170 -1.92 14.55 24.43
C LEU A 170 -2.34 14.64 25.90
N ASP A 171 -1.86 15.65 26.63
CA ASP A 171 -2.13 15.78 28.07
C ASP A 171 -3.60 16.08 28.35
N HIS A 172 -4.19 16.99 27.57
CA HIS A 172 -5.61 17.31 27.63
C HIS A 172 -6.50 16.08 27.34
N LEU A 173 -6.14 15.26 26.34
CA LEU A 173 -6.90 14.04 26.02
C LEU A 173 -6.73 12.96 27.10
N LYS A 174 -5.57 12.87 27.75
CA LYS A 174 -5.38 11.96 28.90
C LYS A 174 -6.24 12.37 30.08
N GLN A 175 -6.35 13.66 30.38
CA GLN A 175 -7.23 14.20 31.42
C GLN A 175 -8.70 13.87 31.12
N LEU A 176 -9.16 14.16 29.89
CA LEU A 176 -10.54 13.84 29.48
C LEU A 176 -10.84 12.33 29.53
N GLN A 177 -9.85 11.48 29.24
CA GLN A 177 -10.04 10.04 29.37
C GLN A 177 -10.10 9.59 30.84
N ALA A 178 -9.34 10.21 31.74
CA ALA A 178 -9.43 9.96 33.17
C ALA A 178 -10.80 10.39 33.75
N GLU A 179 -11.36 11.48 33.24
CA GLU A 179 -12.70 11.96 33.59
C GLU A 179 -13.84 11.12 32.95
N GLY A 180 -13.52 10.19 32.04
CA GLY A 180 -14.51 9.40 31.30
C GLY A 180 -15.20 10.16 30.15
N ASN A 181 -14.78 11.40 29.86
CA ASN A 181 -15.28 12.26 28.79
C ASN A 181 -14.71 11.91 27.40
N TRP A 182 -13.85 10.90 27.32
CA TRP A 182 -13.24 10.42 26.09
C TRP A 182 -13.30 8.88 25.99
N PRO A 183 -13.69 8.29 24.84
CA PRO A 183 -13.98 8.91 23.54
C PRO A 183 -15.44 9.40 23.39
N PRO A 184 -15.67 10.54 22.69
CA PRO A 184 -17.02 11.07 22.47
C PRO A 184 -17.90 10.14 21.62
N LYS A 185 -19.22 10.32 21.74
CA LYS A 185 -20.19 9.48 21.01
C LYS A 185 -20.28 9.90 19.55
N THR A 186 -20.23 11.22 19.30
CA THR A 186 -20.39 11.81 17.97
C THR A 186 -19.07 12.36 17.43
N TRP A 187 -18.99 12.53 16.10
CA TRP A 187 -17.81 13.11 15.45
C TRP A 187 -17.71 14.62 15.66
N GLU A 188 -18.84 15.29 15.97
CA GLU A 188 -18.91 16.74 16.12
C GLU A 188 -18.35 17.20 17.47
N GLU A 189 -18.68 16.48 18.54
CA GLU A 189 -18.04 16.63 19.86
C GLU A 189 -16.52 16.46 19.76
N ALA A 190 -16.06 15.45 19.01
CA ALA A 190 -14.64 15.24 18.78
C ALA A 190 -13.97 16.41 18.06
N ASP A 191 -14.61 16.97 17.02
CA ASP A 191 -14.07 18.12 16.29
C ASP A 191 -14.03 19.39 17.17
N GLN A 192 -15.02 19.59 18.05
CA GLN A 192 -15.06 20.69 19.02
C GLN A 192 -13.93 20.57 20.04
N ILE A 193 -13.76 19.40 20.66
CA ILE A 193 -12.67 19.11 21.61
C ILE A 193 -11.29 19.29 20.96
N LEU A 194 -11.16 18.86 19.69
CA LEU A 194 -9.92 18.97 18.95
C LEU A 194 -9.68 20.37 18.36
N GLY A 195 -10.59 21.33 18.54
CA GLY A 195 -10.45 22.70 18.05
C GLY A 195 -10.49 22.82 16.53
N ARG A 196 -11.01 21.81 15.83
CA ARG A 196 -11.15 21.82 14.36
C ARG A 196 -12.41 22.57 14.00
N LYS A 197 -12.34 23.91 13.94
CA LYS A 197 -13.44 24.73 13.43
C LYS A 197 -13.82 24.22 12.03
N LYS A 198 -14.97 23.56 11.88
CA LYS A 198 -15.62 23.40 10.58
C LYS A 198 -15.88 24.82 10.07
N ALA A 199 -15.05 25.32 9.15
CA ALA A 199 -15.49 26.41 8.31
C ALA A 199 -16.77 25.92 7.63
N LYS A 200 -17.94 26.40 8.07
CA LYS A 200 -19.20 26.21 7.35
C LYS A 200 -18.95 26.76 5.95
N LYS A 201 -18.63 25.90 4.98
CA LYS A 201 -18.73 26.27 3.57
C LYS A 201 -20.21 26.52 3.35
N ALA A 202 -20.61 27.79 3.42
CA ALA A 202 -21.89 28.22 2.88
C ALA A 202 -21.92 27.70 1.44
N LYS A 203 -22.81 26.75 1.16
CA LYS A 203 -23.15 26.39 -0.20
C LYS A 203 -23.74 27.65 -0.82
N ALA A 204 -22.93 28.39 -1.57
CA ALA A 204 -23.44 29.34 -2.53
C ALA A 204 -24.25 28.51 -3.53
N ALA A 205 -25.57 28.54 -3.38
CA ALA A 205 -26.49 28.12 -4.42
C ALA A 205 -26.22 29.01 -5.63
N LYS A 206 -25.86 28.38 -6.74
CA LYS A 206 -25.80 28.99 -8.07
C LYS A 206 -26.58 28.08 -9.00
#